data_AF-A0A100XW09-F1
#
_entry.id   AF-A0A100XW09-F1
#
_cell.length_a   1.000
_cell.length_b   1.000
_cell.length_c   1.000
_cell.angle_alpha   90.00
_cell.angle_beta   90.00
_cell.angle_gamma   90.00
#
_symmetry.space_group_name_H-M   'P 1'
#
loop_
_entity.id
_entity.type
_entity.pdbx_description
1 polymer ?
#
loop_
_entity_poly.entity_id
_entity_poly.type
_entity_poly.pdbx_seq_one_letter_code
_entity_poly.pdbx_strand_id
1 'polypeptide(L)'
;MVLEEGGRYEFTSYHWRDYVEETEVGTHTIVGNVTTFKMFIPQLNRTRRIWVYLPPDYGRGDKRYPVPYMPDGQNLFDQATSFAGEWRVDEALENLFRERNFSVIVVGIDNGGDGRIDEWAPPSEGSSRSTPASNTLKPSATLEP
;
A
#
# COMPACT_ATOMS: atom_id res chain seq x y z
N MET A 1 -23.87 2.24 -39.13
CA MET A 1 -22.41 2.35 -38.97
C MET A 1 -21.97 1.08 -38.27
N VAL A 2 -21.25 0.24 -39.02
CA VAL A 2 -20.81 -1.10 -38.61
C VAL A 2 -19.58 -0.92 -37.70
N LEU A 3 -19.56 -1.63 -36.56
CA LEU A 3 -18.37 -1.72 -35.70
C LEU A 3 -17.65 -3.02 -36.08
N GLU A 4 -16.51 -2.90 -36.75
CA GLU A 4 -15.60 -4.02 -36.97
C GLU A 4 -14.37 -3.95 -36.06
N GLU A 5 -14.00 -5.15 -35.64
CA GLU A 5 -12.87 -5.70 -34.89
C GLU A 5 -11.61 -4.86 -34.58
N GLY A 6 -11.08 -5.08 -33.35
CA GLY A 6 -9.66 -5.29 -33.12
C GLY A 6 -8.71 -4.09 -33.23
N GLY A 7 -8.80 -3.12 -32.31
CA GLY A 7 -7.80 -2.05 -32.18
C GLY A 7 -6.69 -2.39 -31.18
N ARG A 8 -5.42 -2.38 -31.61
CA ARG A 8 -4.25 -2.25 -30.72
C ARG A 8 -4.11 -0.78 -30.34
N TYR A 9 -4.12 -0.47 -29.04
CA TYR A 9 -3.88 0.87 -28.55
C TYR A 9 -2.40 1.01 -28.16
N GLU A 10 -1.67 1.85 -28.89
CA GLU A 10 -0.38 2.36 -28.45
C GLU A 10 -0.58 3.77 -27.89
N PHE A 11 -0.07 3.99 -26.68
CA PHE A 11 0.06 5.33 -26.11
C PHE A 11 1.55 5.62 -25.90
N THR A 12 1.97 6.81 -26.30
CA THR A 12 3.30 7.34 -26.00
C THR A 12 3.15 8.38 -24.92
N SER A 13 3.72 8.11 -23.74
CA SER A 13 3.79 9.07 -22.64
C SER A 13 4.93 10.05 -22.93
N TYR A 14 4.61 11.30 -23.24
CA TYR A 14 5.63 12.27 -23.66
C TYR A 14 6.36 12.92 -22.48
N HIS A 15 5.72 13.23 -21.36
CA HIS A 15 6.37 13.88 -20.21
C HIS A 15 5.62 13.55 -18.91
N TRP A 16 6.27 12.89 -17.94
CA TRP A 16 5.64 12.48 -16.68
C TRP A 16 5.86 13.48 -15.54
N ARG A 17 6.40 14.68 -15.80
CA ARG A 17 6.97 15.51 -14.73
C ARG A 17 6.58 16.99 -14.73
N ASP A 18 5.71 17.43 -15.63
CA ASP A 18 5.42 18.87 -15.80
C ASP A 18 4.11 19.33 -15.15
N TYR A 19 3.43 18.46 -14.40
CA TYR A 19 2.30 18.83 -13.54
C TYR A 19 2.60 18.46 -12.09
N VAL A 20 3.59 19.10 -11.50
CA VAL A 20 3.71 19.15 -10.04
C VAL A 20 3.30 20.56 -9.64
N GLU A 21 1.99 20.76 -9.44
CA GLU A 21 1.50 21.97 -8.79
C GLU A 21 2.14 22.09 -7.40
N GLU A 22 2.50 23.33 -7.07
CA GLU A 22 3.21 23.74 -5.87
C GLU A 22 2.63 23.14 -4.58
N THR A 23 3.52 22.62 -3.75
CA THR A 23 3.29 22.23 -2.36
C THR A 23 2.69 23.38 -1.55
N GLU A 24 1.37 23.47 -1.49
CA GLU A 24 0.69 23.99 -0.31
C GLU A 24 0.75 22.93 0.80
N VAL A 25 0.87 23.36 2.06
CA VAL A 25 0.77 22.47 3.23
C VAL A 25 -0.61 21.80 3.14
N GLY A 26 -0.63 20.56 2.67
CA GLY A 26 -1.81 20.02 2.00
C GLY A 26 -3.05 19.99 2.90
N THR A 27 -4.18 20.37 2.33
CA THR A 27 -5.49 20.20 2.94
C THR A 27 -5.75 18.72 3.20
N HIS A 28 -6.24 18.38 4.39
CA HIS A 28 -6.70 17.02 4.67
C HIS A 28 -8.00 16.74 3.92
N THR A 29 -8.03 15.66 3.13
CA THR A 29 -9.16 15.29 2.25
C THR A 29 -9.90 14.03 2.68
N ILE A 30 -9.39 13.32 3.70
CA ILE A 30 -9.95 12.07 4.22
C ILE A 30 -11.47 12.16 4.46
N VAL A 31 -12.19 11.18 3.94
CA VAL A 31 -13.59 10.89 4.23
C VAL A 31 -13.77 9.50 4.87
N GLY A 32 -14.89 9.33 5.58
CA GLY A 32 -15.23 8.04 6.19
C GLY A 32 -14.33 7.69 7.38
N ASN A 33 -14.10 6.38 7.58
CA ASN A 33 -13.35 5.86 8.73
C ASN A 33 -11.96 5.40 8.29
N VAL A 34 -11.01 6.33 8.28
CA VAL A 34 -9.59 6.07 8.02
C VAL A 34 -8.79 6.30 9.29
N THR A 35 -7.96 5.33 9.67
CA THR A 35 -7.06 5.42 10.83
C THR A 35 -5.65 5.03 10.44
N THR A 36 -4.67 5.45 11.24
CA THR A 36 -3.27 5.09 11.03
C THR A 36 -2.61 4.57 12.30
N PHE A 37 -1.63 3.68 12.12
CA PHE A 37 -0.71 3.27 13.18
C PHE A 37 0.68 3.00 12.60
N LYS A 38 1.68 2.91 13.47
CA LYS A 38 3.06 2.59 13.07
C LYS A 38 3.36 1.13 13.37
N MET A 39 3.98 0.44 12.43
CA MET A 39 4.39 -0.95 12.55
C MET A 39 5.89 -1.07 12.30
N PHE A 40 6.60 -1.75 13.20
CA PHE A 40 7.99 -2.11 13.00
C PHE A 40 8.09 -3.35 12.11
N ILE A 41 8.95 -3.31 11.10
CA ILE A 41 9.25 -4.41 10.16
C ILE A 41 10.65 -4.92 10.48
N PRO A 42 10.79 -6.03 11.24
CA PRO A 42 12.09 -6.52 11.70
C PRO A 42 13.03 -6.87 10.55
N GLN A 43 12.51 -7.41 9.45
CA GLN A 43 13.29 -7.87 8.29
C GLN A 43 14.02 -6.72 7.59
N LEU A 44 13.49 -5.50 7.70
CA LEU A 44 14.08 -4.30 7.12
C LEU A 44 14.70 -3.38 8.17
N ASN A 45 14.54 -3.71 9.46
CA ASN A 45 14.89 -2.85 10.60
C ASN A 45 14.34 -1.42 10.44
N ARG A 46 13.08 -1.30 10.02
CA ARG A 46 12.45 -0.02 9.71
C ARG A 46 11.01 0.00 10.21
N THR A 47 10.49 1.19 10.50
CA THR A 47 9.08 1.41 10.86
C THR A 47 8.32 1.92 9.63
N ARG A 48 7.10 1.43 9.42
CA ARG A 48 6.18 1.91 8.39
C ARG A 48 4.89 2.42 9.04
N ARG A 49 4.30 3.44 8.44
CA ARG A 49 2.93 3.84 8.76
C ARG A 49 1.98 2.96 7.95
N ILE A 50 0.98 2.45 8.64
CA ILE A 50 -0.10 1.63 8.10
C ILE A 50 -1.37 2.47 8.16
N TRP A 51 -2.12 2.46 7.07
CA TRP A 51 -3.42 3.08 6.94
C TRP A 51 -4.49 1.99 6.91
N VAL A 52 -5.62 2.24 7.56
CA VAL A 52 -6.76 1.32 7.58
C VAL A 52 -8.03 2.11 7.31
N TYR A 53 -8.67 1.81 6.18
CA TYR A 53 -10.04 2.23 5.89
C TYR A 53 -11.03 1.13 6.31
N LEU A 54 -12.09 1.51 7.01
CA LEU A 54 -13.19 0.63 7.40
C LEU A 54 -14.49 1.07 6.70
N PRO A 55 -15.23 0.14 6.07
CA PRO A 55 -16.47 0.50 5.38
C PRO A 55 -17.55 0.95 6.39
N PRO A 56 -18.56 1.73 5.98
CA PRO A 56 -19.55 2.31 6.89
C PRO A 56 -20.37 1.31 7.72
N ASP A 57 -20.47 0.06 7.27
CA ASP A 57 -21.16 -1.03 7.97
C ASP A 57 -20.24 -1.88 8.85
N TYR A 58 -18.95 -1.56 8.96
CA TYR A 58 -18.01 -2.28 9.79
C TYR A 58 -18.45 -2.34 11.27
N GLY A 59 -18.30 -3.50 11.89
CA GLY A 59 -18.72 -3.74 13.27
C GLY A 59 -20.22 -4.00 13.45
N ARG A 60 -21.00 -4.08 12.36
CA ARG A 60 -22.42 -4.44 12.41
C ARG A 60 -22.59 -5.93 12.10
N GLY A 61 -22.88 -6.71 13.15
CA GLY A 61 -23.06 -8.16 13.05
C GLY A 61 -21.77 -8.91 12.69
N ASP A 62 -21.92 -10.12 12.15
CA ASP A 62 -20.80 -11.06 11.91
C ASP A 62 -20.30 -11.05 10.45
N LYS A 63 -20.45 -9.93 9.74
CA LYS A 63 -20.05 -9.80 8.34
C LYS A 63 -18.52 -9.90 8.19
N ARG A 64 -18.07 -10.65 7.18
CA ARG A 64 -16.66 -10.72 6.77
C ARG A 64 -16.41 -9.80 5.58
N TYR A 65 -15.24 -9.17 5.56
CA TYR A 65 -14.85 -8.22 4.52
C TYR A 65 -13.59 -8.71 3.80
N PRO A 66 -13.50 -8.57 2.47
CA PRO A 66 -12.23 -8.70 1.78
C PRO A 66 -11.26 -7.62 2.27
N VAL A 67 -9.96 -7.95 2.27
CA VAL A 67 -8.89 -7.06 2.77
C VAL A 67 -7.76 -6.94 1.74
N PRO A 68 -7.92 -6.12 0.68
CA PRO A 68 -6.82 -5.75 -0.18
C PRO A 68 -5.76 -4.93 0.57
N TYR A 69 -4.50 -5.31 0.36
CA TYR A 69 -3.34 -4.57 0.81
C TYR A 69 -2.80 -3.74 -0.34
N MET A 70 -2.69 -2.43 -0.14
CA MET A 70 -2.26 -1.49 -1.16
C MET A 70 -0.91 -0.89 -0.78
N PRO A 71 0.12 -1.03 -1.64
CA PRO A 71 1.37 -0.31 -1.47
C PRO A 71 1.17 1.19 -1.73
N ASP A 72 2.18 1.99 -1.41
CA ASP A 72 2.13 3.45 -1.56
C ASP A 72 1.01 4.11 -0.74
N GLY A 73 0.82 3.61 0.48
CA GLY A 73 -0.23 4.01 1.43
C GLY A 73 -0.41 5.52 1.59
N GLN A 74 0.69 6.29 1.53
CA GLN A 74 0.68 7.73 1.71
C GLN A 74 -0.12 8.49 0.63
N ASN A 75 -0.33 7.87 -0.53
CA ASN A 75 -1.04 8.48 -1.65
C ASN A 75 -2.52 8.11 -1.67
N LEU A 76 -2.98 7.17 -0.82
CA LEU A 76 -4.28 6.54 -0.98
C LEU A 76 -5.46 7.40 -0.50
N PHE A 77 -5.32 8.06 0.66
CA PHE A 77 -6.46 8.58 1.43
C PHE A 77 -6.40 10.05 1.79
N ASP A 78 -5.24 10.69 1.61
CA ASP A 78 -5.08 12.07 2.07
C ASP A 78 -4.15 12.84 1.14
N GLN A 79 -4.66 13.95 0.61
CA GLN A 79 -3.89 14.90 -0.19
C GLN A 79 -2.72 15.47 0.61
N ALA A 80 -2.89 15.66 1.92
CA ALA A 80 -1.83 16.16 2.79
C ALA A 80 -0.62 15.24 2.89
N THR A 81 -0.79 13.93 2.63
CA THR A 81 0.31 12.96 2.70
C THR A 81 0.80 12.46 1.35
N SER A 82 0.10 12.81 0.27
CA SER A 82 0.46 12.36 -1.06
C SER A 82 1.67 13.09 -1.61
N PHE A 83 2.54 12.34 -2.28
CA PHE A 83 3.72 12.90 -2.94
C PHE A 83 3.41 13.58 -4.27
N ALA A 84 2.40 13.11 -5.01
CA ALA A 84 2.08 13.58 -6.35
C ALA A 84 0.56 13.51 -6.63
N GLY A 85 -0.24 13.96 -5.65
CA GLY A 85 -1.69 13.94 -5.73
C GLY A 85 -2.33 12.67 -5.15
N GLU A 86 -3.44 12.86 -4.47
CA GLU A 86 -4.19 11.80 -3.79
C GLU A 86 -4.92 10.89 -4.79
N TRP A 87 -4.99 9.59 -4.49
CA TRP A 87 -5.66 8.60 -5.32
C TRP A 87 -7.16 8.44 -5.00
N ARG A 88 -7.61 9.02 -3.90
CA ARG A 88 -9.02 9.16 -3.49
C ARG A 88 -9.74 7.83 -3.28
N VAL A 89 -9.06 6.92 -2.59
CA VAL A 89 -9.56 5.55 -2.38
C VAL A 89 -10.79 5.57 -1.48
N ASP A 90 -10.75 6.35 -0.40
CA ASP A 90 -11.84 6.51 0.55
C ASP A 90 -13.10 7.11 -0.09
N GLU A 91 -12.99 8.16 -0.92
CA GLU A 91 -14.16 8.71 -1.61
C GLU A 91 -14.77 7.69 -2.59
N ALA A 92 -13.92 6.95 -3.32
CA ALA A 92 -14.39 5.91 -4.22
C ALA A 92 -15.14 4.80 -3.46
N LEU A 93 -14.62 4.38 -2.30
CA LEU A 93 -15.23 3.33 -1.49
C LEU A 93 -16.51 3.78 -0.80
N GLU A 94 -16.57 5.01 -0.30
CA GLU A 94 -17.81 5.60 0.22
C GLU A 94 -18.90 5.66 -0.84
N ASN A 95 -18.55 6.04 -2.08
CA ASN A 95 -19.50 6.05 -3.20
C ASN A 95 -19.95 4.63 -3.58
N LEU A 96 -19.03 3.67 -3.69
CA LEU A 96 -19.36 2.27 -3.97
C LEU A 96 -20.22 1.63 -2.88
N PHE A 97 -19.99 1.98 -1.62
CA PHE A 97 -20.85 1.55 -0.53
C PHE A 97 -22.27 2.10 -0.70
N ARG A 98 -22.42 3.40 -0.95
CA ARG A 98 -23.73 4.04 -1.14
C ARG A 98 -24.49 3.49 -2.35
N GLU A 99 -23.79 3.27 -3.46
CA GLU A 99 -24.41 2.91 -4.73
C GLU A 99 -24.65 1.41 -4.92
N ARG A 100 -23.82 0.56 -4.32
CA ARG A 100 -23.78 -0.88 -4.58
C ARG A 100 -23.74 -1.72 -3.32
N ASN A 101 -23.75 -1.10 -2.13
CA ASN A 101 -23.53 -1.77 -0.85
C ASN A 101 -22.23 -2.61 -0.85
N PHE A 102 -21.24 -2.14 -1.61
CA PHE A 102 -19.93 -2.78 -1.70
C PHE A 102 -19.12 -2.41 -0.46
N SER A 103 -18.61 -3.41 0.25
CA SER A 103 -17.89 -3.21 1.51
C SER A 103 -16.56 -3.95 1.49
N VAL A 104 -15.48 -3.22 1.77
CA VAL A 104 -14.11 -3.71 1.76
C VAL A 104 -13.31 -2.96 2.81
N ILE A 105 -12.34 -3.63 3.42
CA ILE A 105 -11.35 -2.99 4.30
C ILE A 105 -10.10 -2.78 3.47
N VAL A 106 -9.57 -1.56 3.40
CA VAL A 106 -8.30 -1.32 2.69
C VAL A 106 -7.20 -1.10 3.71
N VAL A 107 -6.09 -1.83 3.53
CA VAL A 107 -4.87 -1.63 4.31
C VAL A 107 -3.80 -1.02 3.42
N GLY A 108 -3.52 0.27 3.63
CA GLY A 108 -2.45 0.99 2.94
C GLY A 108 -1.12 0.86 3.67
N ILE A 109 -0.04 0.62 2.94
CA ILE A 109 1.31 0.50 3.49
C ILE A 109 2.18 1.59 2.86
N ASP A 110 2.63 2.57 3.64
CA ASP A 110 3.55 3.58 3.15
C ASP A 110 4.80 2.92 2.56
N ASN A 111 5.27 3.41 1.42
CA ASN A 111 6.54 2.94 0.87
C ASN A 111 7.73 3.38 1.73
N GLY A 112 8.91 2.84 1.42
CA GLY A 112 10.14 3.18 2.12
C GLY A 112 10.76 4.56 1.85
N GLY A 113 10.11 5.46 1.11
CA GLY A 113 10.70 6.74 0.68
C GLY A 113 11.99 6.49 -0.11
N ASP A 114 13.12 7.05 0.34
CA ASP A 114 14.44 6.79 -0.24
C ASP A 114 14.83 5.31 -0.24
N GLY A 115 14.30 4.54 0.71
CA GLY A 115 14.48 3.09 0.80
C GLY A 115 13.51 2.27 -0.06
N ARG A 116 12.68 2.91 -0.90
CA ARG A 116 11.71 2.23 -1.78
C ARG A 116 12.40 1.26 -2.73
N ILE A 117 13.56 1.62 -3.28
CA ILE A 117 14.24 0.75 -4.25
C ILE A 117 14.73 -0.55 -3.60
N ASP A 118 15.14 -0.52 -2.33
CA ASP A 118 15.59 -1.70 -1.58
C ASP A 118 14.46 -2.73 -1.33
N GLU A 119 13.22 -2.25 -1.33
CA GLU A 119 12.00 -3.03 -1.05
C GLU A 119 11.41 -3.66 -2.31
N TRP A 120 11.40 -2.90 -3.41
CA TRP A 120 10.68 -3.27 -4.63
C TRP A 120 11.58 -3.87 -5.71
N ALA A 121 12.88 -3.57 -5.71
CA ALA A 121 13.78 -4.12 -6.70
C ALA A 121 14.12 -5.58 -6.39
N PRO A 122 14.11 -6.48 -7.39
CA PRO A 122 14.79 -7.76 -7.28
C PRO A 122 16.23 -7.53 -6.82
N PRO A 123 16.78 -8.38 -5.95
CA PRO A 123 18.19 -8.26 -5.59
C PRO A 123 19.03 -8.31 -6.87
N SER A 124 19.91 -7.32 -7.05
CA SER A 124 20.88 -7.37 -8.12
C SER A 124 21.79 -8.58 -7.91
N GLU A 125 22.08 -9.31 -8.99
CA GLU A 125 23.11 -10.36 -9.01
C GLU A 125 24.41 -9.77 -8.43
N GLY A 126 24.76 -10.19 -7.21
CA GLY A 126 25.92 -9.67 -6.46
C GLY A 126 25.61 -8.94 -5.13
N SER A 127 24.34 -8.64 -4.82
CA SER A 127 23.95 -8.09 -3.52
C SER A 127 23.77 -9.22 -2.51
N SER A 128 24.82 -9.54 -1.75
CA SER A 128 24.71 -10.40 -0.57
C SER A 128 23.88 -9.68 0.50
N ARG A 129 22.56 -9.87 0.52
CA ARG A 129 21.76 -9.57 1.71
C ARG A 129 22.35 -10.40 2.84
N SER A 130 22.96 -9.73 3.82
CA SER A 130 23.45 -10.36 5.03
C SER A 130 22.30 -11.15 5.64
N THR A 131 22.39 -12.46 5.59
CA THR A 131 21.45 -13.34 6.27
C THR A 131 21.53 -12.99 7.75
N PRO A 132 20.44 -12.59 8.44
CA PRO A 132 20.49 -12.44 9.87
C PRO A 132 20.87 -13.81 10.45
N ALA A 133 21.90 -13.82 11.30
CA ALA A 133 22.52 -15.03 11.83
C ALA A 133 21.44 -16.04 12.24
N SER A 134 21.42 -17.18 11.58
CA SER A 134 20.61 -18.32 11.97
C SER A 134 21.07 -18.77 13.35
N ASN A 135 20.34 -18.37 14.38
CA ASN A 135 20.54 -18.91 15.72
C ASN A 135 19.89 -20.31 15.76
N THR A 136 20.49 -21.24 15.00
CA THR A 136 20.16 -22.66 15.11
C THR A 136 20.82 -23.16 16.39
N LEU A 137 20.06 -23.16 17.48
CA LEU A 137 20.37 -23.99 18.64
C LEU A 137 20.39 -25.45 18.16
N LYS A 138 21.59 -26.03 18.02
CA LYS A 138 21.76 -27.47 17.80
C LYS A 138 21.16 -28.21 19.00
N PRO A 139 20.31 -29.23 18.82
CA PRO A 139 19.99 -30.15 19.90
C PRO A 139 21.24 -30.96 20.24
N SER A 140 21.70 -30.86 21.48
CA SER A 140 22.81 -31.66 22.01
C SER A 140 22.33 -33.10 22.18
N ALA A 141 22.89 -34.03 21.42
CA ALA A 141 22.67 -35.47 21.60
C ALA A 141 23.85 -36.06 22.39
N THR A 142 23.47 -36.76 23.45
CA THR A 142 24.23 -37.52 24.45
C THR A 142 25.31 -38.43 23.88
N LEU A 143 26.43 -38.58 24.61
CA LEU A 143 27.18 -39.84 24.71
C LEU A 143 27.73 -40.00 26.14
N GLU A 144 27.12 -40.91 26.90
CA GLU A 144 27.77 -41.61 28.01
C GLU A 144 28.49 -42.85 27.46
N PRO A 145 29.54 -43.28 28.15
CA PRO A 145 29.67 -44.69 28.54
C PRO A 145 29.56 -44.91 30.06
#